data_AF-A0A8K0G7V3-F1
#
_entry.id   AF-A0A8K0G7V3-F1
#
_cell.length_a   1.000
_cell.length_b   1.000
_cell.length_c   1.000
_cell.angle_alpha   90.00
_cell.angle_beta   90.00
_cell.angle_gamma   90.00
#
_symmetry.space_group_name_H-M   'P 1'
#
loop_
_entity.id
_entity.type
_entity.pdbx_description
1 polymer ?
#
loop_
_entity_poly.entity_id
_entity_poly.type
_entity_poly.pdbx_seq_one_letter_code
_entity_poly.pdbx_strand_id
1 'polypeptide(L)'
;MTYAKAVSKKPEQTFAIKISTKNSKDIGQVEQLLKTNIQPSKLNVPIAKVKKIKTGEVIVECINKKDVEKLKTVVDTSKELKSKEIIKGSPRVILNKIDKNLDKTKLIEVICKNNKDLIEA
;
A
#
# COMPACT_ATOMS: atom_id res chain seq x y z
N MET A 1 19.76 28.41 11.87
CA MET A 1 19.43 27.60 10.67
C MET A 1 18.32 26.63 11.04
N THR A 2 17.11 26.85 10.56
CA THR A 2 15.91 26.16 11.04
C THR A 2 15.63 24.92 10.18
N TYR A 3 15.72 23.72 10.78
CA TYR A 3 15.46 22.40 10.17
C TYR A 3 13.99 22.16 9.76
N ALA A 4 13.24 23.20 9.39
CA ALA A 4 11.79 23.15 9.17
C ALA A 4 11.39 23.19 7.69
N LYS A 5 12.31 22.94 6.76
CA LYS A 5 12.04 22.88 5.31
C LYS A 5 12.57 21.60 4.67
N ALA A 6 12.06 20.46 5.11
CA ALA A 6 12.20 19.21 4.37
C ALA A 6 11.11 18.18 4.71
N VAL A 7 9.89 18.62 5.03
CA VAL A 7 8.74 17.71 4.96
C VAL A 7 8.18 17.84 3.56
N SER A 8 8.81 17.13 2.63
CA SER A 8 8.29 16.87 1.28
C SER A 8 6.78 16.61 1.37
N LYS A 9 5.98 17.36 0.61
CA LYS A 9 4.53 17.14 0.42
C LYS A 9 4.24 15.63 0.53
N LYS A 10 3.59 15.20 1.62
CA LYS A 10 3.11 13.82 1.74
C LYS A 10 2.32 13.54 0.45
N PRO A 11 2.53 12.40 -0.23
CA PRO A 11 1.77 12.11 -1.43
C PRO A 11 0.27 12.19 -1.11
N GLU A 12 -0.51 12.73 -2.06
CA GLU A 12 -1.97 12.62 -2.07
C GLU A 12 -2.35 11.19 -1.67
N GLN A 13 -3.37 11.05 -0.83
CA GLN A 13 -3.78 9.76 -0.28
C GLN A 13 -4.11 8.79 -1.43
N THR A 14 -3.14 7.95 -1.81
CA THR A 14 -3.36 6.91 -2.81
C THR A 14 -3.85 5.62 -2.16
N PHE A 15 -4.76 4.96 -2.86
CA PHE A 15 -5.28 3.64 -2.55
C PHE A 15 -4.61 2.63 -3.47
N ALA A 16 -4.25 1.46 -2.95
CA ALA A 16 -3.41 0.53 -3.67
C ALA A 16 -3.97 -0.89 -3.64
N ILE A 17 -3.83 -1.59 -4.77
CA ILE A 17 -4.15 -3.00 -4.90
C ILE A 17 -2.96 -3.75 -5.48
N LYS A 18 -2.76 -4.97 -4.98
CA LYS A 18 -1.75 -5.89 -5.48
C LYS A 18 -2.41 -6.85 -6.45
N ILE A 19 -1.80 -7.05 -7.61
CA ILE A 19 -2.27 -7.90 -8.69
C ILE A 19 -1.19 -8.94 -8.99
N SER A 20 -1.60 -10.18 -9.16
CA SER A 20 -0.73 -11.30 -9.50
C SER A 20 -1.47 -12.27 -10.39
N THR A 21 -0.75 -13.15 -11.10
CA THR A 21 -1.41 -14.27 -11.77
C THR A 21 -1.80 -15.36 -10.77
N LYS A 22 -2.79 -16.17 -11.09
CA LYS A 22 -3.17 -17.33 -10.27
C LYS A 22 -2.16 -18.48 -10.37
N ASN A 23 -1.48 -18.61 -11.52
CA ASN A 23 -0.72 -19.81 -11.90
C ASN A 23 0.80 -19.60 -12.01
N SER A 24 1.29 -18.36 -11.99
CA SER A 24 2.69 -18.00 -12.26
C SER A 24 3.13 -16.78 -11.45
N LYS A 25 4.45 -16.67 -11.21
CA LYS A 25 5.09 -15.49 -10.61
C LYS A 25 5.85 -14.64 -11.62
N ASP A 26 5.43 -14.67 -12.89
CA ASP A 26 6.01 -13.82 -13.92
C ASP A 26 5.32 -12.45 -13.99
N ILE A 27 6.10 -11.38 -13.72
CA ILE A 27 5.67 -9.99 -13.86
C ILE A 27 5.30 -9.65 -15.31
N GLY A 28 6.04 -10.17 -16.30
CA GLY A 28 5.80 -9.87 -17.71
C GLY A 28 4.41 -10.34 -18.13
N GLN A 29 4.05 -11.56 -17.70
CA GLN A 29 2.72 -12.11 -17.89
C GLN A 29 1.63 -11.28 -17.19
N VAL A 30 1.84 -10.80 -15.95
CA VAL A 30 0.87 -9.93 -15.26
C VAL A 30 0.61 -8.64 -16.05
N GLU A 31 1.66 -7.99 -16.56
CA GLU A 31 1.52 -6.76 -17.36
C GLU A 31 0.80 -6.98 -18.68
N GLN A 32 1.13 -8.07 -19.37
CA GLN A 32 0.46 -8.43 -20.62
C GLN A 32 -1.03 -8.70 -20.37
N LEU A 33 -1.37 -9.49 -19.35
CA LEU A 33 -2.76 -9.77 -19.00
C LEU A 33 -3.52 -8.50 -18.56
N LEU A 34 -2.88 -7.60 -17.82
CA LEU A 34 -3.47 -6.31 -17.46
C LEU A 34 -3.76 -5.45 -18.70
N LYS A 35 -2.82 -5.37 -19.65
CA LYS A 35 -2.98 -4.59 -20.88
C LYS A 35 -3.99 -5.23 -21.84
N THR A 36 -4.04 -6.54 -21.94
CA THR A 36 -4.89 -7.24 -22.92
C THR A 36 -6.30 -7.45 -22.40
N ASN A 37 -6.46 -7.92 -21.16
CA ASN A 37 -7.74 -8.38 -20.63
C ASN A 37 -8.48 -7.33 -19.80
N ILE A 38 -7.75 -6.47 -19.07
CA ILE A 38 -8.36 -5.48 -18.17
C ILE A 38 -8.48 -4.12 -18.85
N GLN A 39 -7.48 -3.71 -19.63
CA GLN A 39 -7.42 -2.42 -20.33
C GLN A 39 -7.84 -1.24 -19.44
N PRO A 40 -7.03 -0.87 -18.44
CA PRO A 40 -7.41 0.15 -17.45
C PRO A 40 -7.81 1.50 -18.05
N SER A 41 -7.23 1.85 -19.20
CA SER A 41 -7.58 3.05 -19.99
C SER A 41 -9.03 3.04 -20.47
N LYS A 42 -9.61 1.88 -20.77
CA LYS A 42 -11.02 1.73 -21.16
C LYS A 42 -11.98 1.70 -19.97
N LEU A 43 -11.47 1.38 -18.77
CA LEU A 43 -12.25 1.38 -17.53
C LEU A 43 -12.45 2.79 -16.94
N ASN A 44 -11.86 3.82 -17.56
CA ASN A 44 -11.85 5.19 -17.06
C ASN A 44 -11.37 5.28 -15.60
N VAL A 45 -10.41 4.41 -15.24
CA VAL A 45 -9.79 4.36 -13.91
C VAL A 45 -8.46 5.09 -13.98
N PRO A 46 -8.33 6.28 -13.36
CA PRO A 46 -7.07 7.01 -13.35
C PRO A 46 -6.05 6.30 -12.46
N ILE A 47 -5.04 5.70 -13.09
CA ILE A 47 -3.92 5.08 -12.39
C ILE A 47 -2.90 6.17 -12.05
N ALA A 48 -2.65 6.37 -10.75
CA ALA A 48 -1.63 7.29 -10.27
C ALA A 48 -0.22 6.69 -10.41
N LYS A 49 -0.08 5.40 -10.10
CA LYS A 49 1.22 4.73 -10.13
C LYS A 49 1.09 3.22 -10.32
N VAL A 50 2.04 2.63 -11.05
CA VAL A 50 2.24 1.18 -11.13
C VAL A 50 3.63 0.85 -10.61
N LYS A 51 3.73 -0.11 -9.68
CA LYS A 51 5.02 -0.61 -9.15
C LYS A 51 5.13 -2.10 -9.37
N LYS A 52 6.26 -2.54 -9.91
CA LYS A 52 6.59 -3.97 -10.05
C LYS A 52 7.30 -4.45 -8.79
N ILE A 53 6.89 -5.59 -8.25
CA ILE A 53 7.55 -6.24 -7.10
C ILE A 53 8.30 -7.47 -7.59
N LYS A 54 9.53 -7.65 -7.12
CA LYS A 54 10.40 -8.80 -7.44
C LYS A 54 9.75 -10.19 -7.25
N THR A 55 8.66 -10.27 -6.49
CA THR A 55 7.89 -11.49 -6.21
C THR A 55 6.97 -11.95 -7.35
N GLY A 56 6.95 -11.28 -8.50
CA GLY A 56 6.03 -11.63 -9.58
C GLY A 56 4.72 -10.84 -9.57
N GLU A 57 4.66 -9.76 -8.78
CA GLU A 57 3.44 -9.04 -8.46
C GLU A 57 3.50 -7.59 -8.96
N VAL A 58 2.34 -7.00 -9.25
CA VAL A 58 2.21 -5.60 -9.65
C VAL A 58 1.31 -4.88 -8.66
N ILE A 59 1.77 -3.76 -8.12
CA ILE A 59 0.94 -2.84 -7.33
C ILE A 59 0.42 -1.77 -8.26
N VAL A 60 -0.90 -1.56 -8.23
CA VAL A 60 -1.56 -0.44 -8.91
C VAL A 60 -2.12 0.50 -7.84
N GLU A 61 -1.74 1.76 -7.92
CA GLU A 61 -2.19 2.83 -7.04
C GLU A 61 -3.13 3.76 -7.80
N CYS A 62 -4.31 4.03 -7.24
CA CYS A 62 -5.28 4.99 -7.75
C CYS A 62 -5.48 6.13 -6.74
N ILE A 63 -5.99 7.25 -7.22
CA ILE A 63 -6.28 8.43 -6.38
C ILE A 63 -7.51 8.18 -5.50
N ASN A 64 -8.51 7.47 -6.03
CA ASN A 64 -9.76 7.21 -5.30
C ASN A 64 -9.90 5.73 -4.91
N LYS A 65 -10.48 5.49 -3.74
CA LYS A 65 -10.81 4.13 -3.27
C LYS A 65 -11.78 3.41 -4.20
N LYS A 66 -12.80 4.11 -4.72
CA LYS A 66 -13.80 3.56 -5.66
C LYS A 66 -13.15 2.99 -6.94
N ASP A 67 -12.10 3.63 -7.41
CA ASP A 67 -11.41 3.20 -8.64
C ASP A 67 -10.57 1.95 -8.40
N VAL A 68 -10.00 1.81 -7.19
CA VAL A 68 -9.35 0.56 -6.76
C VAL A 68 -10.37 -0.57 -6.63
N GLU A 69 -11.55 -0.30 -6.08
CA GLU A 69 -12.61 -1.30 -5.95
C GLU A 69 -13.14 -1.76 -7.33
N LYS A 70 -13.33 -0.84 -8.28
CA LYS A 70 -13.65 -1.19 -9.67
C LYS A 70 -12.57 -2.09 -10.27
N LEU A 71 -11.31 -1.69 -10.15
CA LEU A 71 -10.19 -2.47 -10.67
C LEU A 71 -10.12 -3.85 -10.02
N LYS A 72 -10.37 -3.95 -8.72
CA LYS A 72 -10.48 -5.20 -7.96
C LYS A 72 -11.51 -6.14 -8.59
N THR A 73 -12.73 -5.66 -8.78
CA THR A 73 -13.83 -6.47 -9.34
C THR A 73 -13.50 -7.00 -10.73
N VAL A 74 -12.96 -6.15 -11.61
CA VAL A 74 -12.61 -6.57 -12.97
C VAL A 74 -11.46 -7.60 -12.94
N VAL A 75 -10.45 -7.37 -12.10
CA VAL A 75 -9.31 -8.29 -11.95
C VAL A 75 -9.76 -9.63 -11.37
N ASP A 76 -10.61 -9.65 -10.36
CA ASP A 76 -11.08 -10.88 -9.71
C ASP A 76 -12.06 -11.67 -10.58
N THR A 77 -12.72 -11.00 -11.54
CA THR A 77 -13.55 -11.66 -12.58
C THR A 77 -12.67 -12.38 -13.62
N SER A 78 -11.38 -12.03 -13.73
CA SER A 78 -10.46 -12.72 -14.61
C SER A 78 -10.19 -14.15 -14.15
N LYS A 79 -10.13 -15.09 -15.10
CA LYS A 79 -9.71 -16.47 -14.83
C LYS A 79 -8.23 -16.55 -14.45
N GLU A 80 -7.40 -15.63 -14.94
CA GLU A 80 -5.94 -15.73 -14.88
C GLU A 80 -5.30 -14.83 -13.82
N LEU A 81 -5.96 -13.72 -13.48
CA LEU A 81 -5.46 -12.75 -12.50
C LEU A 81 -6.21 -12.86 -11.17
N LYS A 82 -5.52 -12.50 -10.09
CA LYS A 82 -6.12 -12.32 -8.77
C LYS A 82 -5.62 -11.03 -8.17
N SER A 83 -6.50 -10.38 -7.42
CA SER A 83 -6.15 -9.18 -6.68
C SER A 83 -6.07 -9.45 -5.18
N LYS A 84 -5.30 -8.63 -4.48
CA LYS A 84 -5.21 -8.61 -3.02
C LYS A 84 -5.11 -7.17 -2.55
N GLU A 85 -5.91 -6.84 -1.54
CA GLU A 85 -5.84 -5.52 -0.93
C GLU A 85 -4.50 -5.32 -0.23
N ILE A 86 -3.92 -4.13 -0.40
CA ILE A 86 -2.70 -3.75 0.30
C ILE A 86 -3.11 -3.11 1.61
N ILE A 87 -3.12 -3.94 2.65
CA ILE A 87 -3.15 -3.45 4.01
C ILE A 87 -1.79 -2.81 4.25
N LYS A 88 -1.74 -1.47 4.34
CA LYS A 88 -0.54 -0.77 4.82
C LYS A 88 -0.24 -1.33 6.20
N GLY A 89 0.84 -2.09 6.34
CA GLY A 89 1.24 -2.63 7.63
C GLY A 89 1.46 -1.48 8.61
N SER A 90 1.05 -1.67 9.87
CA SER A 90 1.32 -0.70 10.91
C SER A 90 2.83 -0.41 10.95
N PRO A 91 3.24 0.87 10.99
CA PRO A 91 4.65 1.21 11.07
C PRO A 91 5.27 0.53 12.29
N ARG A 92 6.38 -0.18 12.07
CA ARG A 92 7.14 -0.80 13.16
C ARG A 92 8.27 0.14 13.57
N VAL A 93 8.29 0.51 14.84
CA VAL A 93 9.35 1.32 15.43
C VAL A 93 10.19 0.42 16.34
N ILE A 94 11.51 0.44 16.16
CA ILE A 94 12.45 -0.27 17.02
C ILE A 94 13.15 0.78 17.88
N LEU A 95 13.01 0.65 19.20
CA LEU A 95 13.65 1.53 20.17
C LEU A 95 14.94 0.86 20.68
N ASN A 96 16.08 1.45 20.37
CA ASN A 96 17.39 0.95 20.79
C ASN A 96 17.89 1.71 22.03
N LYS A 97 18.77 1.07 22.82
CA LYS A 97 19.39 1.66 24.02
C LYS A 97 18.38 2.10 25.09
N ILE A 98 17.30 1.34 25.24
CA ILE A 98 16.36 1.49 26.35
C ILE A 98 17.02 0.92 27.61
N ASP A 99 16.89 1.61 28.74
CA ASP A 99 17.31 1.11 30.04
C ASP A 99 16.58 -0.22 30.35
N LYS A 100 17.31 -1.24 30.80
CA LYS A 100 16.75 -2.56 31.13
C LYS A 100 15.71 -2.50 32.25
N ASN A 101 15.77 -1.47 33.09
CA ASN A 101 14.85 -1.26 34.21
C ASN A 101 13.63 -0.44 33.82
N LEU A 102 13.52 0.00 32.56
CA LEU A 102 12.37 0.78 32.12
C LEU A 102 11.12 -0.11 32.08
N ASP A 103 10.11 0.28 32.85
CA ASP A 103 8.82 -0.38 32.82
C ASP A 103 8.13 -0.21 31.45
N LYS A 104 7.67 -1.34 30.92
CA LYS A 104 7.00 -1.42 29.62
C LYS A 104 5.71 -0.60 29.61
N THR A 105 4.98 -0.55 30.72
CA THR A 105 3.70 0.15 30.82
C THR A 105 3.91 1.66 30.72
N LYS A 106 4.87 2.19 31.49
CA LYS A 106 5.29 3.60 31.39
C LYS A 106 5.77 3.99 29.99
N LEU A 107 6.51 3.12 29.31
CA LEU A 107 6.95 3.37 27.93
C LEU A 107 5.76 3.50 26.98
N ILE A 108 4.78 2.61 27.10
CA ILE A 108 3.54 2.66 26.29
C ILE A 108 2.76 3.95 26.59
N GLU A 109 2.59 4.31 27.86
CA GLU A 109 1.91 5.55 28.26
C GLU A 109 2.58 6.79 27.65
N VAL A 110 3.91 6.88 27.71
CA VAL A 110 4.66 8.01 27.14
C VAL A 110 4.50 8.06 25.62
N ILE A 111 4.54 6.91 24.93
CA ILE A 111 4.34 6.85 23.48
C ILE A 111 2.92 7.30 23.12
N CYS A 112 1.90 6.77 23.79
CA CYS A 112 0.50 7.10 23.53
C CYS A 112 0.18 8.57 23.86
N LYS A 113 0.68 9.10 24.99
CA LYS A 113 0.44 10.48 25.41
C LYS A 113 0.95 11.51 24.40
N ASN A 114 2.08 11.22 23.75
CA ASN A 114 2.69 12.11 22.77
C ASN A 114 2.17 11.91 21.34
N ASN A 115 1.35 10.87 21.12
CA ASN A 115 0.80 10.53 19.81
C ASN A 115 -0.71 10.25 19.97
N LYS A 116 -1.48 11.29 20.31
CA LYS A 116 -2.92 11.17 20.59
C LYS A 116 -3.71 10.53 19.43
N ASP A 117 -3.26 10.78 18.20
CA ASP A 117 -3.85 10.22 16.97
C ASP A 117 -3.70 8.69 16.85
N LEU A 118 -2.86 8.04 17.68
CA LEU A 118 -2.70 6.58 17.71
C LEU A 118 -3.76 5.88 18.57
N ILE A 119 -4.54 6.62 19.37
CA ILE A 119 -5.52 6.06 20.32
C ILE A 119 -6.92 5.94 19.68
N GLU A 120 -7.20 6.67 18.61
CA GLU A 120 -8.53 6.76 17.97
C GLU A 120 -8.68 5.96 16.65
N ALA A 121 -7.77 5.02 16.35
CA ALA A 121 -7.80 4.23 15.10
C ALA A 121 -8.23 2.77 15.30
#